data_AF-A0A0L7LNH0-F1
#
_entry.id   AF-A0A0L7LNH0-F1
#
_cell.length_a   1.000
_cell.length_b   1.000
_cell.length_c   1.000
_cell.angle_alpha   90.00
_cell.angle_beta   90.00
_cell.angle_gamma   90.00
#
_symmetry.space_group_name_H-M   'P 1'
#
loop_
_entity.id
_entity.type
_entity.pdbx_description
1 polymer ?
#
loop_
_entity_poly.entity_id
_entity_poly.type
_entity_poly.pdbx_seq_one_letter_code
_entity_poly.pdbx_strand_id
1 'polypeptide(L)'
;MGDREELLSKLDERIKFGNELIAQLNDVQDIDGVPKLQRKIRQEVEFLKKLKTSGKVKWEHLSCSNLRHFEAMVECSRRPGVIAVSKVFHLDDSTKLLVDIVSDGGKSWTKVIARNPKSLSALSSGNASYGARSILDQAVDYVDGIEESLANKLKARGVVVKGEILPDFKHDLSFDDSSDANYNAAPLFASENASSGKE
;
A
#
# COMPACT_ATOMS: atom_id res chain seq x y z
N MET A 1 -19.61 -3.33 -26.15
CA MET A 1 -20.35 -3.95 -25.03
C MET A 1 -19.48 -4.91 -24.22
N GLY A 2 -18.62 -5.75 -24.84
CA GLY A 2 -17.81 -6.76 -24.11
C GLY A 2 -16.83 -6.23 -23.05
N ASP A 3 -16.19 -5.09 -23.25
CA ASP A 3 -15.15 -4.59 -22.32
C ASP A 3 -15.72 -4.17 -20.95
N ARG A 4 -16.92 -3.59 -20.94
CA ARG A 4 -17.61 -3.20 -19.68
C ARG A 4 -18.10 -4.42 -18.90
N GLU A 5 -18.58 -5.44 -19.60
CA GLU A 5 -19.06 -6.67 -19.00
C GLU A 5 -17.89 -7.46 -18.39
N GLU A 6 -16.75 -7.51 -19.08
CA GLU A 6 -15.50 -8.10 -18.56
C GLU A 6 -15.00 -7.37 -17.31
N LEU A 7 -15.02 -6.03 -17.30
CA LEU A 7 -14.65 -5.22 -16.12
C LEU A 7 -15.55 -5.51 -14.92
N LEU A 8 -16.85 -5.67 -15.13
CA LEU A 8 -17.80 -6.00 -14.08
C LEU A 8 -17.59 -7.43 -13.55
N SER A 9 -17.31 -8.39 -14.42
CA SER A 9 -16.95 -9.77 -14.03
C SER A 9 -15.72 -9.79 -13.13
N LYS A 10 -14.65 -9.11 -13.54
CA LYS A 10 -13.41 -9.01 -12.74
C LYS A 10 -13.63 -8.30 -11.41
N LEU A 11 -14.50 -7.28 -11.38
CA LEU A 11 -14.86 -6.61 -10.14
C LEU A 11 -15.58 -7.57 -9.17
N ASP A 12 -16.48 -8.40 -9.69
CA ASP A 12 -17.19 -9.41 -8.90
C ASP A 12 -16.25 -10.50 -8.37
N GLU A 13 -15.29 -10.94 -9.18
CA GLU A 13 -14.22 -11.85 -8.74
C GLU A 13 -13.43 -11.25 -7.57
N ARG A 14 -13.08 -9.96 -7.63
CA ARG A 14 -12.36 -9.28 -6.54
C ARG A 14 -13.20 -9.13 -5.27
N ILE A 15 -14.48 -8.80 -5.41
CA ILE A 15 -15.41 -8.76 -4.26
C ILE A 15 -15.52 -10.14 -3.61
N LYS A 16 -15.70 -11.19 -4.43
CA LYS A 16 -15.76 -12.57 -3.95
C LYS A 16 -14.48 -12.95 -3.21
N PHE A 17 -13.33 -12.67 -3.81
CA PHE A 17 -12.02 -12.93 -3.22
C PHE A 17 -11.83 -12.23 -1.86
N GLY A 18 -12.21 -10.95 -1.74
CA GLY A 18 -12.17 -10.25 -0.46
C GLY A 18 -13.05 -10.87 0.63
N ASN A 19 -14.23 -11.39 0.26
CA ASN A 19 -15.10 -12.11 1.19
C ASN A 19 -14.50 -13.47 1.61
N GLU A 20 -13.85 -14.19 0.68
CA GLU A 20 -13.13 -15.43 0.99
C GLU A 20 -11.98 -15.19 1.96
N LEU A 21 -11.22 -14.10 1.80
CA LEU A 21 -10.17 -13.69 2.76
C LEU A 21 -10.73 -13.44 4.16
N ILE A 22 -11.89 -12.79 4.28
CA ILE A 22 -12.55 -12.58 5.57
C ILE A 22 -12.96 -13.91 6.20
N ALA A 23 -13.48 -14.85 5.40
CA ALA A 23 -13.88 -16.16 5.87
C ALA A 23 -12.68 -16.97 6.41
N GLN A 24 -11.53 -16.91 5.73
CA GLN A 24 -10.29 -17.57 6.18
C GLN A 24 -9.78 -17.03 7.51
N LEU A 25 -10.07 -15.77 7.86
CA LEU A 25 -9.68 -15.20 9.15
C LEU A 25 -10.52 -15.72 10.33
N ASN A 26 -11.66 -16.37 10.08
CA ASN A 26 -12.49 -16.92 11.14
C ASN A 26 -11.78 -18.03 11.94
N ASP A 27 -10.80 -18.70 11.33
CA ASP A 27 -10.03 -19.77 11.97
C ASP A 27 -8.97 -19.26 12.97
N VAL A 28 -8.67 -17.96 12.96
CA VAL A 28 -7.56 -17.35 13.72
C VAL A 28 -8.00 -16.08 14.46
N GLN A 29 -9.24 -16.06 14.95
CA GLN A 29 -9.83 -14.91 15.65
C GLN A 29 -9.13 -14.56 16.98
N ASP A 30 -8.37 -15.50 17.54
CA ASP A 30 -7.60 -15.37 18.78
C ASP A 30 -6.32 -14.55 18.61
N ILE A 31 -5.84 -14.35 17.38
CA ILE A 31 -4.65 -13.55 17.08
C ILE A 31 -4.96 -12.05 17.21
N ASP A 32 -4.12 -11.33 17.96
CA ASP A 32 -4.26 -9.89 18.16
C ASP A 32 -4.26 -9.14 16.80
N GLY A 33 -5.18 -8.21 16.62
CA GLY A 33 -5.30 -7.41 15.42
C GLY A 33 -6.00 -8.06 14.22
N VAL A 34 -6.40 -9.33 14.29
CA VAL A 34 -7.23 -9.96 13.25
C VAL A 34 -8.56 -9.22 13.01
N PRO A 35 -9.30 -8.74 14.03
CA PRO A 35 -10.50 -7.93 13.82
C PRO A 35 -10.21 -6.64 13.03
N LYS A 36 -9.03 -6.04 13.24
CA LYS A 36 -8.59 -4.85 12.52
C LYS A 36 -8.28 -5.18 11.06
N LEU A 37 -7.62 -6.30 10.78
CA LEU A 37 -7.35 -6.78 9.43
C LEU A 37 -8.67 -7.07 8.68
N GLN A 38 -9.61 -7.78 9.30
CA GLN A 38 -10.95 -8.01 8.75
C GLN A 38 -11.66 -6.70 8.40
N ARG A 39 -11.58 -5.68 9.27
CA ARG A 39 -12.17 -4.36 8.99
C ARG A 39 -11.55 -3.70 7.76
N LYS A 40 -10.23 -3.77 7.58
CA LYS A 40 -9.54 -3.22 6.39
C LYS A 40 -10.00 -3.93 5.11
N ILE A 41 -10.12 -5.26 5.15
CA ILE A 41 -10.61 -6.04 3.99
C ILE A 41 -12.07 -5.69 3.68
N ARG A 42 -12.93 -5.57 4.70
CA ARG A 42 -14.33 -5.15 4.51
C ARG A 42 -14.43 -3.76 3.87
N GLN A 43 -13.61 -2.81 4.28
CA GLN A 43 -13.60 -1.46 3.69
C GLN A 43 -13.24 -1.49 2.21
N GLU A 44 -12.26 -2.30 1.81
CA GLU A 44 -11.89 -2.51 0.41
C GLU A 44 -13.03 -3.16 -0.38
N VAL A 45 -13.66 -4.21 0.16
CA VAL A 45 -14.82 -4.87 -0.47
C VAL A 45 -15.99 -3.90 -0.65
N GLU A 46 -16.30 -3.09 0.36
CA GLU A 46 -17.35 -2.07 0.29
C GLU A 46 -17.02 -0.98 -0.73
N PHE A 47 -15.75 -0.59 -0.85
CA PHE A 47 -15.32 0.32 -1.92
C PHE A 47 -15.58 -0.28 -3.31
N LEU A 48 -15.21 -1.55 -3.54
CA LEU A 48 -15.45 -2.24 -4.81
C LEU A 48 -16.96 -2.38 -5.11
N LYS A 49 -17.79 -2.69 -4.11
CA LYS A 49 -19.25 -2.72 -4.26
C LYS A 49 -19.81 -1.35 -4.64
N LYS A 50 -19.36 -0.28 -3.99
CA LYS A 50 -19.77 1.10 -4.33
C LYS A 50 -19.37 1.47 -5.76
N LEU A 51 -18.18 1.07 -6.20
CA LEU A 51 -17.75 1.25 -7.58
C LEU A 51 -18.69 0.53 -8.56
N LYS A 52 -19.08 -0.71 -8.26
CA LYS A 52 -20.04 -1.48 -9.06
C LYS A 52 -21.36 -0.72 -9.23
N THR A 53 -21.94 -0.26 -8.11
CA THR A 53 -23.22 0.47 -8.11
C THR A 53 -23.12 1.81 -8.83
N SER A 54 -21.98 2.51 -8.73
CA SER A 54 -21.79 3.81 -9.38
C SER A 54 -21.64 3.73 -10.91
N GLY A 55 -21.33 2.55 -11.45
CA GLY A 55 -21.08 2.34 -12.88
C GLY A 55 -19.80 3.00 -13.43
N LYS A 56 -19.02 3.72 -12.61
CA LYS A 56 -17.77 4.41 -12.98
C LYS A 56 -16.54 3.51 -12.81
N VAL A 57 -16.65 2.26 -13.28
CA VAL A 57 -15.56 1.29 -13.16
C VAL A 57 -14.49 1.58 -14.22
N LYS A 58 -13.24 1.69 -13.78
CA LYS A 58 -12.05 1.79 -14.63
C LYS A 58 -11.10 0.65 -14.30
N TRP A 59 -10.30 0.23 -15.28
CA TRP A 59 -9.29 -0.81 -15.11
C TRP A 59 -8.29 -0.51 -13.98
N GLU A 60 -7.92 0.75 -13.82
CA GLU A 60 -7.01 1.23 -12.77
C GLU A 60 -7.48 0.85 -11.36
N HIS A 61 -8.80 0.87 -11.11
CA HIS A 61 -9.37 0.48 -9.82
C HIS A 61 -9.20 -1.01 -9.52
N LEU A 62 -9.13 -1.87 -10.55
CA LEU A 62 -8.88 -3.31 -10.41
C LEU A 62 -7.39 -3.62 -10.26
N SER A 63 -6.54 -2.87 -10.98
CA SER A 63 -5.08 -3.03 -10.97
C SER A 63 -4.43 -2.64 -9.63
N CYS A 64 -5.03 -1.67 -8.93
CA CYS A 64 -4.48 -1.10 -7.69
C CYS A 64 -5.17 -1.59 -6.41
N SER A 65 -5.97 -2.66 -6.48
CA SER A 65 -6.67 -3.16 -5.30
C SER A 65 -5.71 -3.70 -4.23
N ASN A 66 -5.97 -3.35 -2.97
CA ASN A 66 -5.19 -3.77 -1.82
C ASN A 66 -5.38 -5.26 -1.47
N LEU A 67 -6.30 -5.96 -2.13
CA LEU A 67 -6.62 -7.36 -1.84
C LEU A 67 -5.41 -8.29 -1.94
N ARG A 68 -4.43 -8.00 -2.81
CA ARG A 68 -3.19 -8.79 -2.91
C ARG A 68 -2.32 -8.67 -1.65
N HIS A 69 -2.26 -7.49 -1.06
CA HIS A 69 -1.56 -7.28 0.21
C HIS A 69 -2.32 -7.97 1.34
N PHE A 70 -3.65 -7.85 1.37
CA PHE A 70 -4.46 -8.54 2.38
C PHE A 70 -4.39 -10.06 2.26
N GLU A 71 -4.34 -10.62 1.06
CA GLU A 71 -4.08 -12.04 0.82
C GLU A 71 -2.80 -12.49 1.53
N ALA A 72 -1.69 -11.78 1.30
CA ALA A 72 -0.42 -12.10 1.96
C ALA A 72 -0.51 -11.96 3.49
N MET A 73 -1.21 -10.94 4.00
CA MET A 73 -1.44 -10.77 5.44
C MET A 73 -2.25 -11.93 6.05
N VAL A 74 -3.29 -12.40 5.36
CA VAL A 74 -4.14 -13.53 5.79
C VAL A 74 -3.37 -14.84 5.74
N GLU A 75 -2.58 -15.05 4.68
CA GLU A 75 -1.71 -16.23 4.59
C GLU A 75 -0.70 -16.25 5.75
N CYS A 76 -0.04 -15.11 5.99
CA CYS A 76 0.90 -14.99 7.10
C CYS A 76 0.23 -15.18 8.46
N SER A 77 -0.98 -14.65 8.68
CA SER A 77 -1.67 -14.76 9.97
C SER A 77 -2.00 -16.21 10.34
N ARG A 78 -2.13 -17.10 9.36
CA ARG A 78 -2.45 -18.51 9.56
C ARG A 78 -1.21 -19.38 9.80
N ARG A 79 0.00 -18.81 9.77
CA ARG A 79 1.23 -19.55 10.04
C ARG A 79 1.35 -19.88 11.54
N PRO A 80 1.91 -21.04 11.90
CA PRO A 80 2.12 -21.40 13.31
C PRO A 80 2.96 -20.35 14.06
N GLY A 81 2.61 -20.09 15.32
CA GLY A 81 3.38 -19.21 16.20
C GLY A 81 3.17 -17.71 15.97
N VAL A 82 2.25 -17.31 15.09
CA VAL A 82 1.82 -15.91 14.96
C VAL A 82 0.96 -15.53 16.16
N ILE A 83 1.25 -14.37 16.74
CA ILE A 83 0.56 -13.86 17.93
C ILE A 83 -0.13 -12.51 17.69
N ALA A 84 0.27 -11.78 16.65
CA ALA A 84 -0.40 -10.54 16.27
C ALA A 84 -0.23 -10.19 14.79
N VAL A 85 -1.19 -9.45 14.25
CA VAL A 85 -1.14 -8.83 12.93
C VAL A 85 -1.53 -7.35 12.98
N SER A 86 -0.96 -6.52 12.09
CA SER A 86 -1.22 -5.06 12.05
C SER A 86 -1.03 -4.35 13.40
N LYS A 87 -0.04 -4.81 14.18
CA LYS A 87 0.22 -4.36 15.55
C LYS A 87 0.94 -3.02 15.53
N VAL A 88 0.50 -2.11 16.39
CA VAL A 88 1.13 -0.79 16.54
C VAL A 88 1.91 -0.78 17.85
N PHE A 89 3.22 -0.58 17.74
CA PHE A 89 4.11 -0.36 18.86
C PHE A 89 4.30 1.13 19.06
N HIS A 90 4.01 1.61 20.26
CA HIS A 90 4.30 2.98 20.68
C HIS A 90 5.70 2.98 21.27
N LEU A 91 6.63 3.59 20.56
CA LEU A 91 8.04 3.64 20.96
C LEU A 91 8.28 4.76 21.97
N ASP A 92 7.66 5.90 21.69
CA ASP A 92 7.59 7.15 22.44
C ASP A 92 6.29 7.88 22.04
N ASP A 93 6.06 9.08 22.58
CA ASP A 93 4.79 9.80 22.43
C ASP A 93 4.50 10.23 20.97
N SER A 94 5.53 10.38 20.13
CA SER A 94 5.40 10.79 18.73
C SER A 94 5.58 9.62 17.75
N THR A 95 6.31 8.58 18.11
CA THR A 95 6.75 7.53 17.18
C THR A 95 5.96 6.25 17.36
N LYS A 96 5.23 5.89 16.30
CA LYS A 96 4.47 4.64 16.21
C LYS A 96 5.07 3.76 15.12
N LEU A 97 5.44 2.54 15.49
CA LEU A 97 5.84 1.52 14.53
C LEU A 97 4.65 0.61 14.24
N LEU A 98 4.24 0.55 12.98
CA LEU A 98 3.28 -0.46 12.52
C LEU A 98 4.06 -1.70 12.04
N VAL A 99 3.79 -2.82 12.69
CA VAL A 99 4.33 -4.13 12.36
C VAL A 99 3.23 -4.98 11.74
N ASP A 100 3.51 -5.55 10.58
CA ASP A 100 2.53 -6.35 9.85
C ASP A 100 2.24 -7.67 10.55
N ILE A 101 3.26 -8.45 10.88
CA ILE A 101 3.12 -9.76 11.56
C ILE A 101 4.08 -9.83 12.73
N VAL A 102 3.61 -10.37 13.86
CA VAL A 102 4.43 -10.72 15.02
C VAL A 102 4.29 -12.22 15.30
N SER A 103 5.42 -12.92 15.40
CA SER A 103 5.48 -14.37 15.64
C SER A 103 6.51 -14.74 16.71
N ASP A 104 6.70 -16.05 16.94
CA ASP A 104 7.71 -16.63 17.82
C ASP A 104 7.60 -16.12 19.27
N GLY A 105 6.38 -15.96 19.78
CA GLY A 105 6.15 -15.42 21.12
C GLY A 105 6.55 -13.95 21.27
N GLY A 106 6.48 -13.18 20.18
CA GLY A 106 6.86 -11.77 20.16
C GLY A 106 8.30 -11.54 19.72
N LYS A 107 9.05 -12.60 19.41
CA LYS A 107 10.47 -12.54 19.07
C LYS A 107 10.74 -12.42 17.58
N SER A 108 9.75 -12.29 16.73
CA SER A 108 10.00 -12.07 15.32
C SER A 108 8.91 -11.19 14.77
N TRP A 109 9.33 -10.29 13.89
CA TRP A 109 8.41 -9.45 13.16
C TRP A 109 8.67 -9.65 11.67
N THR A 110 7.61 -9.54 10.88
CA THR A 110 7.68 -9.67 9.42
C THR A 110 6.93 -8.51 8.82
N LYS A 111 7.56 -7.81 7.88
CA LYS A 111 6.93 -6.81 7.00
C LYS A 111 6.41 -7.53 5.76
N VAL A 112 5.16 -7.26 5.37
CA VAL A 112 4.51 -7.91 4.23
C VAL A 112 4.49 -6.95 3.05
N ILE A 113 5.34 -7.21 2.06
CA ILE A 113 5.45 -6.41 0.84
C ILE A 113 4.72 -7.12 -0.29
N ALA A 114 3.67 -6.49 -0.83
CA ALA A 114 2.93 -6.99 -1.99
C ALA A 114 2.89 -5.89 -3.07
N ARG A 115 3.52 -6.14 -4.22
CA ARG A 115 3.59 -5.17 -5.33
C ARG A 115 3.08 -5.78 -6.63
N ASN A 116 2.51 -4.91 -7.47
CA ASN A 116 2.15 -5.27 -8.83
C ASN A 116 3.41 -5.24 -9.72
N PRO A 117 3.87 -6.38 -10.27
CA PRO A 117 5.11 -6.43 -11.05
C PRO A 117 5.07 -5.56 -12.30
N LYS A 118 3.90 -5.39 -12.93
CA LYS A 118 3.74 -4.49 -14.09
C LYS A 118 3.94 -3.03 -13.71
N SER A 119 3.42 -2.64 -12.53
CA SER A 119 3.61 -1.28 -12.01
C SER A 119 5.08 -1.03 -11.68
N LEU A 120 5.75 -1.97 -11.01
CA LEU A 120 7.19 -1.87 -10.72
C LEU A 120 8.03 -1.77 -12.01
N SER A 121 7.72 -2.57 -13.03
CA SER A 121 8.40 -2.52 -14.33
C SER A 121 8.20 -1.18 -15.04
N ALA A 122 6.98 -0.63 -15.03
CA ALA A 122 6.68 0.67 -15.63
C ALA A 122 7.44 1.80 -14.92
N LEU A 123 7.46 1.78 -13.58
CA LEU A 123 8.22 2.71 -12.74
C LEU A 123 9.73 2.66 -13.05
N SER A 124 10.30 1.46 -13.13
CA SER A 124 11.71 1.28 -13.46
C SER A 124 12.06 1.74 -14.87
N SER A 125 11.09 1.73 -15.79
CA SER A 125 11.28 2.16 -17.19
C SER A 125 11.01 3.65 -17.40
N GLY A 126 10.78 4.42 -16.32
CA GLY A 126 10.45 5.85 -16.39
C GLY A 126 9.00 6.16 -16.82
N ASN A 127 8.16 5.14 -17.01
CA ASN A 127 6.77 5.27 -17.45
C ASN A 127 5.80 5.40 -16.26
N ALA A 128 6.17 6.19 -15.25
CA ALA A 128 5.38 6.37 -14.05
C ALA A 128 4.37 7.51 -14.21
N SER A 129 3.17 7.35 -13.64
CA SER A 129 2.20 8.43 -13.56
C SER A 129 2.68 9.52 -12.59
N TYR A 130 2.38 10.78 -12.90
CA TYR A 130 2.64 11.91 -11.99
C TYR A 130 2.02 11.64 -10.60
N GLY A 131 2.83 11.76 -9.54
CA GLY A 131 2.43 11.45 -8.16
C GLY A 131 2.67 10.01 -7.70
N ALA A 132 3.21 9.12 -8.54
CA ALA A 132 3.64 7.80 -8.11
C ALA A 132 4.94 7.86 -7.29
N ARG A 133 5.04 7.09 -6.19
CA ARG A 133 6.30 6.92 -5.43
C ARG A 133 7.39 6.37 -6.37
N SER A 134 8.59 6.93 -6.30
CA SER A 134 9.70 6.54 -7.17
C SER A 134 10.13 5.09 -6.92
N ILE A 135 10.89 4.51 -7.86
CA ILE A 135 11.47 3.18 -7.69
C ILE A 135 12.44 3.14 -6.49
N LEU A 136 13.13 4.24 -6.20
CA LEU A 136 14.01 4.38 -5.03
C LEU A 136 13.19 4.39 -3.73
N ASP A 137 12.10 5.15 -3.68
CA ASP A 137 11.20 5.15 -2.52
C ASP A 137 10.62 3.76 -2.26
N GLN A 138 10.34 3.00 -3.31
CA GLN A 138 9.85 1.62 -3.16
C GLN A 138 10.97 0.66 -2.77
N ALA A 139 12.20 0.86 -3.27
CA ALA A 139 13.37 0.09 -2.87
C ALA A 139 13.67 0.23 -1.38
N VAL A 140 13.51 1.44 -0.83
CA VAL A 140 13.56 1.70 0.62
C VAL A 140 12.63 0.75 1.37
N ASP A 141 11.39 0.50 0.91
CA ASP A 141 10.51 -0.45 1.60
C ASP A 141 11.06 -1.90 1.65
N TYR A 142 11.93 -2.30 0.70
CA TYR A 142 12.58 -3.62 0.61
C TYR A 142 13.95 -3.69 1.30
N VAL A 143 14.71 -2.59 1.25
CA VAL A 143 16.10 -2.48 1.72
C VAL A 143 16.16 -1.97 3.15
N ASP A 144 15.12 -1.28 3.62
CA ASP A 144 14.99 -0.86 5.00
C ASP A 144 14.91 -2.09 5.90
N GLY A 145 16.10 -2.53 6.30
CA GLY A 145 16.35 -3.08 7.60
C GLY A 145 15.78 -2.15 8.68
N ILE A 146 15.68 -2.68 9.88
CA ILE A 146 15.20 -1.86 10.98
C ILE A 146 16.30 -0.88 11.37
N GLU A 147 15.97 0.40 11.50
CA GLU A 147 16.91 1.40 12.04
C GLU A 147 17.43 0.94 13.41
N GLU A 148 18.69 1.22 13.72
CA GLU A 148 19.39 0.73 14.91
C GLU A 148 18.68 1.17 16.19
N SER A 149 18.26 2.43 16.27
CA SER A 149 17.47 2.93 17.39
C SER A 149 16.17 2.14 17.57
N LEU A 150 15.50 1.81 16.47
CA LEU A 150 14.26 1.07 16.45
C LEU A 150 14.46 -0.40 16.83
N ALA A 151 15.51 -1.03 16.30
CA ALA A 151 15.90 -2.39 16.60
C ALA A 151 16.21 -2.55 18.08
N ASN A 152 16.94 -1.59 18.65
CA ASN A 152 17.30 -1.56 20.07
C ASN A 152 16.07 -1.35 20.96
N LYS A 153 15.14 -0.46 20.57
CA LYS A 153 13.86 -0.26 21.28
C LYS A 153 12.98 -1.52 21.27
N LEU A 154 12.99 -2.30 20.19
CA LEU A 154 12.28 -3.57 20.09
C LEU A 154 12.96 -4.66 20.94
N LYS A 155 14.29 -4.80 20.84
CA LYS A 155 15.08 -5.74 21.66
C LYS A 155 14.90 -5.49 23.15
N ALA A 156 14.87 -4.21 23.58
CA ALA A 156 14.62 -3.83 24.97
C ALA A 156 13.23 -4.27 25.49
N ARG A 157 12.26 -4.49 24.58
CA ARG A 157 10.92 -5.01 24.88
C ARG A 157 10.81 -6.53 24.70
N GLY A 158 11.93 -7.24 24.60
CA GLY A 158 11.98 -8.70 24.45
C GLY A 158 11.69 -9.21 23.03
N VAL A 159 11.61 -8.31 22.04
CA VAL A 159 11.38 -8.66 20.64
C VAL A 159 12.73 -8.98 19.99
N VAL A 160 12.94 -10.22 19.56
CA VAL A 160 14.11 -10.55 18.73
C VAL A 160 13.88 -9.96 17.32
N VAL A 161 14.89 -9.24 16.87
CA VAL A 161 14.91 -8.60 15.55
C VAL A 161 15.78 -9.48 14.66
N LYS A 162 15.19 -10.00 13.58
CA LYS A 162 15.89 -10.77 12.54
C LYS A 162 15.88 -9.95 11.25
N GLY A 163 17.04 -9.78 10.62
CA GLY A 163 17.22 -8.94 9.43
C GLY A 163 18.44 -8.02 9.56
N GLU A 164 18.70 -7.25 8.51
CA GLU A 164 19.71 -6.20 8.54
C GLU A 164 19.27 -5.08 9.49
N ILE A 165 20.18 -4.62 10.36
CA ILE A 165 19.98 -3.46 11.22
C ILE A 165 20.77 -2.32 10.59
N LEU A 166 20.08 -1.26 10.20
CA LEU A 166 20.70 -0.13 9.53
C LEU A 166 21.05 0.96 10.54
N PRO A 167 22.18 1.67 10.40
CA PRO A 167 22.45 2.85 11.22
C PRO A 167 21.36 3.90 11.02
N ASP A 168 21.00 4.63 12.09
CA ASP A 168 19.97 5.68 12.02
C ASP A 168 20.38 6.75 10.98
N PHE A 169 19.56 6.95 9.94
CA PHE A 169 19.82 7.98 8.94
C PHE A 169 19.45 9.36 9.53
N LYS A 170 20.46 10.17 9.84
CA LYS A 170 20.24 11.60 10.10
C LYS A 170 19.88 12.27 8.77
N HIS A 171 18.63 12.65 8.60
CA HIS A 171 18.18 13.42 7.45
C HIS A 171 18.64 14.89 7.61
N ASP A 172 19.95 15.13 7.49
CA ASP A 172 20.49 16.50 7.43
C ASP A 172 20.41 16.98 5.98
N LEU A 173 19.19 17.26 5.51
CA LEU A 173 18.96 18.00 4.28
C LEU A 173 18.44 19.39 4.64
N SER A 174 19.34 20.26 5.07
CA SER A 174 19.15 21.70 4.86
C SER A 174 19.33 21.98 3.36
N PHE A 175 18.27 21.80 2.58
CA PHE A 175 18.22 22.33 1.22
C PHE A 175 17.87 23.82 1.34
N ASP A 176 18.90 24.66 1.20
CA ASP A 176 18.82 26.11 1.12
C ASP A 176 17.99 26.49 -0.12
N ASP A 177 16.71 26.77 0.08
CA ASP A 177 15.82 27.30 -0.95
C ASP A 177 16.02 28.81 -1.05
N SER A 178 17.13 29.21 -1.68
CA SER A 178 17.31 30.56 -2.19
C SER A 178 17.82 30.52 -3.64
N SER A 179 16.89 30.48 -4.59
CA SER A 179 17.08 31.20 -5.87
C SER A 179 15.76 31.39 -6.61
N ASP A 180 15.37 32.67 -6.70
CA ASP A 180 14.39 33.20 -7.63
C ASP A 180 14.68 32.78 -9.08
N ALA A 181 13.66 32.29 -9.81
CA ALA A 181 13.58 32.45 -11.25
C ALA A 181 12.12 32.34 -11.75
N ASN A 182 11.51 33.51 -11.85
CA ASN A 182 10.33 33.88 -12.60
C ASN A 182 10.25 33.21 -14.00
N TYR A 183 9.23 32.38 -14.25
CA TYR A 183 8.76 32.05 -15.61
C TYR A 183 7.23 32.07 -15.67
N ASN A 184 6.72 33.18 -16.21
CA ASN A 184 5.37 33.29 -16.76
C ASN A 184 5.16 32.24 -17.86
N ALA A 185 4.05 31.50 -17.80
CA ALA A 185 3.52 30.75 -18.94
C ALA A 185 2.01 31.00 -19.07
N ALA A 186 1.65 31.76 -20.11
CA ALA A 186 0.29 31.94 -20.59
C ALA A 186 -0.29 30.63 -21.17
N PRO A 187 -1.62 30.44 -21.21
CA PRO A 187 -2.23 29.24 -21.77
C PRO A 187 -2.31 29.35 -23.31
N LEU A 188 -1.72 28.38 -24.01
CA LEU A 188 -1.79 28.24 -25.47
C LEU A 188 -2.39 26.88 -25.83
N PHE A 189 -3.66 26.92 -26.24
CA PHE A 189 -4.22 26.35 -27.47
C PHE A 189 -5.64 25.80 -27.26
N ALA A 190 -6.61 26.54 -27.79
CA ALA A 190 -7.80 25.98 -28.41
C ALA A 190 -8.00 26.73 -29.73
N SER A 191 -7.53 26.13 -30.82
CA SER A 191 -8.02 26.40 -32.15
C SER A 191 -8.96 25.27 -32.51
N GLU A 192 -10.22 25.56 -32.83
CA GLU A 192 -10.92 24.81 -33.87
C GLU A 192 -12.02 25.67 -34.51
N ASN A 193 -12.03 25.56 -35.83
CA ASN A 193 -12.83 26.29 -36.80
C ASN A 193 -14.34 26.06 -36.63
N ALA A 194 -15.13 27.08 -36.96
CA ALA A 194 -16.37 26.89 -37.71
C ALA A 194 -16.59 28.09 -38.64
N SER A 195 -16.37 27.84 -39.93
CA SER A 195 -16.79 28.68 -41.04
C SER A 195 -18.23 28.34 -41.41
N SER A 196 -19.03 29.38 -41.66
CA SER A 196 -20.24 29.45 -42.53
C SER A 196 -21.21 30.41 -41.84
N GLY A 197 -21.61 31.57 -42.37
CA GLY A 197 -21.57 32.09 -43.73
C GLY A 197 -22.92 32.77 -43.97
N LYS A 198 -22.90 34.03 -44.45
CA LYS A 198 -24.03 34.80 -45.04
C LYS A 198 -25.22 35.06 -44.10
N GLU A 199 -25.79 36.25 -43.96
CA GLU A 199 -25.83 37.53 -44.67
C GLU A 199 -26.03 38.64 -43.63
#